data_AF-A0A5N9HGX5-F1
#
_entry.id   AF-A0A5N9HGX5-F1
#
_cell.length_a   1.000
_cell.length_b   1.000
_cell.length_c   1.000
_cell.angle_alpha   90.00
_cell.angle_beta   90.00
_cell.angle_gamma   90.00
#
_symmetry.space_group_name_H-M   'P 1'
#
loop_
_entity.id
_entity.type
_entity.pdbx_description
1 polymer ?
#
loop_
_entity_poly.entity_id
_entity_poly.type
_entity_poly.pdbx_seq_one_letter_code
_entity_poly.pdbx_strand_id
1 'polypeptide(L)'
;MVVSVLGIVSLMYLLVNGPLSAYLVAFCFGLGLGGLTTVPSVAIANFYGRNSLGSIRGINEISIGGGQALGAIFSGIIYDLTQSYTLVFPTLAIMALFSALAFLFVKAPQKQ
;
A
#
# COMPACT_ATOMS: atom_id res chain seq x y z
N MET A 1 -6.64 -7.53 -3.21
CA MET A 1 -5.76 -8.69 -3.06
C MET A 1 -4.33 -8.30 -2.69
N VAL A 2 -3.63 -7.43 -3.45
CA VAL A 2 -2.24 -7.02 -3.12
C VAL A 2 -2.14 -6.16 -1.85
N VAL A 3 -3.07 -5.21 -1.66
CA VAL A 3 -3.12 -4.36 -0.44
C VAL A 3 -3.30 -5.20 0.83
N SER A 4 -4.02 -6.32 0.73
CA SER A 4 -4.24 -7.29 1.81
C SER A 4 -2.93 -7.96 2.24
N VAL A 5 -2.05 -8.26 1.29
CA VAL A 5 -0.71 -8.84 1.56
C VAL A 5 0.15 -7.84 2.32
N LEU A 6 0.14 -6.56 1.94
CA LEU A 6 0.88 -5.51 2.64
C LEU A 6 0.37 -5.30 4.08
N GLY A 7 -0.94 -5.43 4.32
CA GLY A 7 -1.53 -5.39 5.66
C GLY A 7 -1.06 -6.55 6.56
N ILE A 8 -0.96 -7.77 6.01
CA ILE A 8 -0.45 -8.93 6.75
C ILE A 8 1.05 -8.76 7.06
N VAL A 9 1.83 -8.23 6.11
CA VAL A 9 3.26 -7.98 6.33
C VAL A 9 3.50 -6.86 7.36
N SER A 10 2.62 -5.85 7.43
CA SER A 10 2.65 -4.84 8.50
C SER A 10 2.54 -5.47 9.89
N LEU A 11 1.67 -6.47 10.08
CA LEU A 11 1.55 -7.17 11.36
C LEU A 11 2.79 -8.04 11.68
N MET A 12 3.49 -8.53 10.66
CA MET A 12 4.73 -9.31 10.85
C MET A 12 5.87 -8.45 11.41
N TYR A 13 5.84 -7.12 11.23
CA TYR A 13 6.82 -6.22 11.86
C TYR A 13 6.77 -6.22 13.38
N LEU A 14 5.63 -6.58 13.99
CA LEU A 14 5.50 -6.72 15.45
C LEU A 14 6.29 -7.91 16.02
N LEU A 15 6.66 -8.87 15.18
CA LEU A 15 7.39 -10.08 15.57
C LEU A 15 8.91 -9.91 15.40
N VAL A 16 9.36 -8.74 14.92
CA VAL A 16 10.77 -8.44 14.65
C VAL A 16 11.50 -8.14 15.95
N ASN A 17 12.28 -9.11 16.42
CA ASN A 17 13.14 -9.00 17.60
C ASN A 17 14.64 -8.88 17.25
N GLY A 18 15.00 -8.79 15.97
CA GLY A 18 16.41 -8.67 15.56
C GLY A 18 16.63 -8.33 14.09
N PRO A 19 17.88 -8.05 13.67
CA PRO A 19 18.19 -7.60 12.32
C PRO A 19 17.80 -8.62 11.24
N LEU A 20 18.01 -9.92 11.51
CA LEU A 20 17.71 -10.99 10.57
C LEU A 20 16.20 -11.11 10.29
N SER A 21 15.36 -11.01 11.34
CA SER A 21 13.91 -11.03 11.17
C SER A 21 13.40 -9.77 10.48
N ALA A 22 14.04 -8.62 10.69
CA ALA A 22 13.73 -7.39 9.97
C ALA A 22 13.96 -7.56 8.45
N TYR A 23 15.08 -8.17 8.04
CA TYR A 23 15.36 -8.42 6.62
C TYR A 23 14.38 -9.39 5.97
N LEU A 24 13.96 -10.45 6.69
CA LEU A 24 12.96 -11.39 6.18
C LEU A 24 11.59 -10.72 5.97
N VAL A 25 11.15 -9.90 6.93
CA VAL A 25 9.90 -9.16 6.82
C VAL A 25 9.99 -8.12 5.69
N ALA A 26 11.13 -7.42 5.55
CA ALA A 26 11.37 -6.48 4.45
C ALA A 26 11.36 -7.17 3.07
N PHE A 27 11.88 -8.39 2.97
CA PHE A 27 11.81 -9.18 1.74
C PHE A 27 10.36 -9.52 1.35
N CYS A 28 9.55 -10.00 2.31
CA CYS A 28 8.13 -10.24 2.10
C CYS A 28 7.36 -8.97 1.73
N PHE A 29 7.73 -7.83 2.34
CA PHE A 29 7.16 -6.52 2.00
C PHE A 29 7.47 -6.15 0.55
N GLY A 30 8.72 -6.32 0.11
CA GLY A 30 9.15 -6.07 -1.26
C GLY A 30 8.39 -6.90 -2.29
N LEU A 31 8.10 -8.17 -1.99
CA LEU A 31 7.27 -9.02 -2.86
C LEU A 31 5.83 -8.49 -2.98
N GLY A 32 5.22 -8.05 -1.88
CA GLY A 32 3.90 -7.41 -1.90
C GLY A 32 3.90 -6.11 -2.70
N LEU A 33 4.95 -5.30 -2.55
CA LEU A 33 5.08 -4.01 -3.22
C LEU A 33 5.29 -4.17 -4.74
N GLY A 34 6.01 -5.20 -5.17
CA GLY A 34 6.15 -5.56 -6.58
C GLY A 34 4.82 -5.91 -7.26
N GLY A 35 3.88 -6.53 -6.54
CA GLY A 35 2.52 -6.75 -7.05
C GLY A 35 1.74 -5.45 -7.24
N LEU A 36 2.00 -4.43 -6.41
CA LEU A 36 1.27 -3.16 -6.42
C LEU A 36 1.69 -2.29 -7.62
N THR A 37 2.94 -2.38 -8.07
CA THR A 37 3.48 -1.57 -9.16
C THR A 37 3.29 -2.21 -10.54
N THR A 38 3.28 -3.55 -10.60
CA THR A 38 3.18 -4.31 -11.87
C THR A 38 1.74 -4.44 -12.38
N VAL A 39 0.79 -4.78 -11.50
CA VAL A 39 -0.61 -5.02 -11.90
C VAL A 39 -1.26 -3.79 -12.56
N PRO A 40 -1.17 -2.57 -12.01
CA PRO A 40 -1.73 -1.38 -12.66
C PRO A 40 -1.00 -1.04 -13.95
N SER A 41 0.32 -1.23 -14.01
CA SER A 41 1.12 -0.95 -15.21
C SER A 41 0.70 -1.82 -16.40
N VAL A 42 0.40 -3.11 -16.18
CA VAL A 42 -0.08 -4.02 -17.22
C VAL A 42 -1.54 -3.74 -17.61
N ALA A 43 -2.39 -3.41 -16.63
CA ALA A 43 -3.79 -3.07 -16.89
C ALA A 43 -3.93 -1.77 -17.71
N ILE A 44 -3.21 -0.72 -17.30
CA ILE A 44 -3.22 0.58 -17.98
C ILE A 44 -2.67 0.47 -19.41
N ALA A 45 -1.66 -0.37 -19.65
CA ALA A 45 -1.07 -0.59 -20.98
C ALA A 45 -2.06 -1.23 -21.98
N ASN A 46 -2.99 -2.07 -21.52
CA ASN A 46 -3.97 -2.74 -22.38
C ASN A 46 -5.24 -1.93 -22.65
N PHE A 47 -5.57 -0.93 -21.82
CA PHE A 47 -6.88 -0.26 -21.87
C PHE A 47 -6.91 1.09 -22.60
N TYR A 48 -5.84 1.89 -22.60
CA TYR A 48 -6.02 3.34 -22.87
C TYR A 48 -5.41 3.91 -24.15
N GLY A 49 -4.52 3.20 -24.87
CA GLY A 49 -3.85 3.80 -26.04
C GLY A 49 -3.05 5.06 -25.67
N ARG A 50 -2.17 5.53 -26.56
CA ARG A 50 -1.03 6.38 -26.17
C ARG A 50 -1.36 7.84 -25.77
N ASN A 51 -2.62 8.29 -25.85
CA ASN A 51 -2.99 9.71 -25.76
C ASN A 51 -3.39 10.25 -24.38
N SER A 52 -3.90 9.42 -23.46
CA SER A 52 -4.36 9.88 -22.12
C SER A 52 -3.68 9.18 -20.95
N LEU A 53 -2.66 8.35 -21.24
CA LEU A 53 -1.90 7.59 -20.24
C LEU A 53 -1.17 8.47 -19.23
N GLY A 54 -0.63 9.61 -19.69
CA GLY A 54 0.08 10.56 -18.84
C GLY A 54 -0.82 11.17 -17.77
N SER A 55 -2.04 11.58 -18.14
CA SER A 55 -3.00 12.19 -17.22
C SER A 55 -3.53 11.18 -16.19
N ILE A 56 -3.82 9.95 -16.59
CA ILE A 56 -4.28 8.88 -15.69
C ILE A 56 -3.16 8.48 -14.71
N ARG A 57 -1.93 8.32 -15.21
CA ARG A 57 -0.76 8.05 -14.34
C ARG A 57 -0.49 9.20 -13.38
N GLY A 58 -0.63 10.46 -13.83
CA GLY A 58 -0.42 11.64 -12.99
C GLY A 58 -1.37 11.66 -11.78
N ILE A 59 -2.67 11.45 -11.99
CA ILE A 59 -3.65 11.39 -10.90
C ILE A 59 -3.37 10.22 -9.96
N ASN A 60 -2.99 9.06 -10.52
CA ASN A 60 -2.65 7.88 -9.73
C ASN A 60 -1.40 8.11 -8.87
N GLU A 61 -0.34 8.71 -9.42
CA GLU A 61 0.87 9.02 -8.64
C GLU A 61 0.64 10.09 -7.58
N ILE A 62 -0.18 11.11 -7.84
CA ILE A 62 -0.58 12.09 -6.81
C ILE A 62 -1.32 11.38 -5.67
N SER A 63 -2.20 10.43 -6.00
CA SER A 63 -2.94 9.65 -4.99
C SER A 63 -2.02 8.76 -4.16
N ILE A 64 -1.06 8.07 -4.80
CA ILE A 64 -0.06 7.23 -4.12
C ILE A 64 0.85 8.09 -3.24
N GLY A 65 1.40 9.18 -3.79
CA GLY A 65 2.28 10.09 -3.07
C GLY A 65 1.58 10.75 -1.89
N GLY A 66 0.33 11.20 -2.08
CA GLY A 66 -0.50 11.73 -1.00
C GLY A 66 -0.76 10.71 0.10
N GLY A 67 -1.07 9.46 -0.27
CA GLY A 67 -1.23 8.36 0.69
C GLY A 67 0.05 8.06 1.48
N GLN A 68 1.22 8.07 0.83
CA GLN A 68 2.50 7.87 1.52
C GLN A 68 2.84 9.01 2.48
N ALA A 69 2.60 10.26 2.07
CA ALA A 69 2.81 11.41 2.93
C ALA A 69 1.91 11.36 4.18
N LEU A 70 0.62 11.03 3.99
CA LEU A 70 -0.32 10.84 5.10
C LEU A 70 0.12 9.70 6.02
N GLY A 71 0.58 8.58 5.48
CA GLY A 71 1.08 7.45 6.26
C GLY A 71 2.31 7.80 7.11
N ALA A 72 3.26 8.55 6.55
CA ALA A 72 4.44 9.01 7.26
C ALA A 72 4.08 9.98 8.41
N ILE A 73 3.23 10.98 8.14
CA ILE A 73 2.78 11.94 9.15
C ILE A 73 2.03 11.21 10.27
N PHE A 74 1.11 10.30 9.92
CA PHE A 74 0.35 9.52 10.88
C PHE A 74 1.26 8.66 11.77
N SER A 75 2.27 8.01 11.19
CA SER A 75 3.25 7.22 11.95
C SER A 75 4.08 8.08 12.91
N GLY A 76 4.42 9.31 12.51
CA GLY A 76 5.13 10.27 13.36
C GLY A 76 4.29 10.71 14.55
N ILE A 77 3.02 11.06 14.32
CA ILE A 77 2.10 11.47 15.41
C ILE A 77 1.90 10.34 16.42
N ILE A 78 1.73 9.09 15.96
CA ILE A 78 1.60 7.95 16.87
C ILE A 78 2.87 7.76 17.70
N TYR A 79 4.04 7.93 17.08
CA TYR A 79 5.31 7.84 17.78
C TYR A 79 5.47 8.96 18.82
N ASP A 80 5.12 10.20 18.48
CA ASP A 80 5.20 11.32 19.41
C ASP A 80 4.33 11.09 20.66
N LEU A 81 3.12 10.54 20.46
CA LEU A 81 2.16 10.27 21.53
C LEU A 81 2.47 9.01 22.35
N THR A 82 2.98 7.96 21.72
CA THR A 82 3.15 6.63 22.35
C THR A 82 4.61 6.35 22.73
N GLN A 83 5.56 7.11 22.20
CA GLN A 83 7.01 6.84 22.23
C GLN A 83 7.36 5.44 21.69
N SER A 84 6.47 4.83 20.90
CA SER A 84 6.60 3.46 20.39
C SER A 84 5.89 3.30 19.05
N TYR A 85 6.50 2.54 18.14
CA TYR A 85 5.95 2.21 16.83
C TYR A 85 5.00 1.01 16.84
N THR A 86 4.85 0.31 17.97
CA THR A 86 4.02 -0.89 18.05
C THR A 86 2.55 -0.65 17.72
N LEU A 87 2.02 0.56 17.94
CA LEU A 87 0.64 0.92 17.58
C LEU A 87 0.48 1.33 16.10
N VAL A 88 1.56 1.63 15.39
CA VAL A 88 1.51 2.03 13.97
C VAL A 88 1.18 0.83 13.08
N PHE A 89 1.77 -0.33 13.36
CA PHE A 89 1.55 -1.53 12.55
C PHE A 89 0.10 -2.07 12.53
N PRO A 90 -0.61 -2.20 13.67
CA PRO A 90 -2.00 -2.66 13.68
C PRO A 90 -2.97 -1.61 13.09
N THR A 91 -2.72 -0.32 13.28
CA THR A 91 -3.55 0.74 12.67
C THR A 91 -3.43 0.75 11.15
N LEU A 92 -2.21 0.60 10.62
CA LEU A 92 -1.98 0.43 9.18
C LEU A 92 -2.61 -0.86 8.64
N ALA A 93 -2.56 -1.96 9.40
CA ALA A 93 -3.20 -3.22 9.00
C ALA A 93 -4.73 -3.09 8.90
N ILE A 94 -5.37 -2.39 9.84
CA ILE A 94 -6.81 -2.09 9.81
C ILE A 94 -7.15 -1.24 8.58
N MET A 95 -6.40 -0.17 8.31
CA MET A 95 -6.60 0.66 7.11
C MET A 95 -6.44 -0.15 5.82
N ALA A 96 -5.45 -1.05 5.75
CA ALA A 96 -5.28 -1.94 4.61
C ALA A 96 -6.47 -2.91 4.42
N LEU A 97 -7.06 -3.38 5.52
CA LEU A 97 -8.26 -4.23 5.51
C LEU A 97 -9.49 -3.46 5.00
N PHE A 98 -9.71 -2.23 5.48
CA PHE A 98 -10.75 -1.34 4.96
C PHE A 98 -10.56 -1.03 3.47
N SER A 99 -9.33 -0.76 3.04
CA SER A 99 -9.02 -0.54 1.63
C SER A 99 -9.31 -1.78 0.79
N ALA A 100 -8.91 -2.97 1.25
CA ALA A 100 -9.20 -4.23 0.57
C ALA A 100 -10.70 -4.51 0.46
N LEU A 101 -11.47 -4.22 1.51
CA LEU A 101 -12.93 -4.31 1.50
C LEU A 101 -13.54 -3.31 0.51
N ALA A 102 -13.12 -2.05 0.53
CA ALA A 102 -13.58 -1.05 -0.41
C ALA A 102 -13.31 -1.47 -1.87
N PHE A 103 -12.13 -2.04 -2.15
CA PHE A 103 -11.78 -2.58 -3.46
C PHE A 103 -12.70 -3.70 -3.94
N LEU A 104 -13.28 -4.51 -3.04
CA LEU A 104 -14.25 -5.55 -3.43
C LEU A 104 -15.57 -4.94 -3.94
N PHE A 105 -15.91 -3.73 -3.49
CA PHE A 105 -17.10 -3.00 -3.94
C PHE A 105 -16.84 -2.09 -5.16
N VAL A 106 -15.57 -1.92 -5.56
CA VAL A 106 -15.23 -1.18 -6.78
C VAL A 106 -15.63 -2.02 -7.99
N LYS A 107 -16.72 -1.63 -8.65
CA LYS A 107 -17.08 -2.16 -9.97
C LYS A 107 -16.11 -1.65 -11.03
N ALA A 108 -15.64 -2.54 -11.89
CA ALA A 108 -14.81 -2.16 -13.03
C ALA A 108 -15.54 -1.11 -13.88
N PRO A 109 -14.86 -0.01 -14.27
CA PRO A 109 -15.47 1.01 -15.12
C PRO A 109 -15.91 0.35 -16.44
N GLN A 110 -17.18 0.51 -16.80
CA GLN A 110 -17.67 0.06 -18.10
C GLN A 110 -16.88 0.81 -19.17
N LYS A 111 -16.16 0.05 -20.01
CA LYS A 111 -15.53 0.54 -21.24
C LYS A 111 -16.56 1.37 -22.02
N GLN A 112 -16.32 2.67 -22.16
CA GLN A 112 -16.80 3.45 -23.30
C GLN A 112 -15.70 3.47 -24.34
#